data_AF-A0A060Z6J8-F1
#
_entry.id   AF-A0A060Z6J8-F1
#
_cell.length_a   1.000
_cell.length_b   1.000
_cell.length_c   1.000
_cell.angle_alpha   90.00
_cell.angle_beta   90.00
_cell.angle_gamma   90.00
#
_symmetry.space_group_name_H-M   'P 1'
#
loop_
_entity.id
_entity.type
_entity.pdbx_description
1 polymer ?
#
loop_
_entity_poly.entity_id
_entity_poly.type
_entity_poly.pdbx_seq_one_letter_code
_entity_poly.pdbx_strand_id
1 'polypeptide(L)'
;MERTMEKAVSRGVMVPTDFHNKRAEMMEALASGVDDGRTRTQGVLGALYVYYQREARDCVHVWLSADTDHFCSSEGDKGWGCGYRNFQMLLSSLQRMEPYTTCLSEGSVPSIPQVQVLIEGAWREGLDPQG
;
A
#
# COMPACT_ATOMS: atom_id res chain seq x y z
N MET A 1 -4.19 -7.92 -13.09
CA MET A 1 -5.62 -8.07 -12.76
C MET A 1 -6.50 -8.22 -14.02
N GLU A 2 -6.45 -7.30 -14.99
CA GLU A 2 -7.28 -7.36 -16.21
C GLU A 2 -7.16 -8.67 -16.99
N ARG A 3 -5.93 -9.11 -17.31
CA ARG A 3 -5.67 -10.41 -17.96
C ARG A 3 -6.27 -11.61 -17.21
N THR A 4 -6.36 -11.54 -15.90
CA THR A 4 -6.97 -12.60 -15.08
C THR A 4 -8.49 -12.59 -15.25
N MET A 5 -9.10 -11.41 -15.28
CA MET A 5 -10.53 -11.25 -15.51
C MET A 5 -10.92 -11.61 -16.94
N GLU A 6 -10.11 -11.27 -17.95
CA GLU A 6 -10.28 -11.72 -19.34
C GLU A 6 -10.27 -13.26 -19.44
N LYS A 7 -9.34 -13.92 -18.74
CA LYS A 7 -9.32 -15.38 -18.65
C LYS A 7 -10.58 -15.92 -17.98
N ALA A 8 -11.10 -15.27 -16.95
CA ALA A 8 -12.34 -15.69 -16.27
C ALA A 8 -13.56 -15.58 -17.19
N VAL A 9 -13.64 -14.52 -18.01
CA VAL A 9 -14.67 -14.37 -19.05
C VAL A 9 -14.54 -15.47 -20.10
N SER A 10 -13.32 -15.73 -20.59
CA SER A 10 -13.09 -16.80 -21.59
C SER A 10 -13.45 -18.21 -21.10
N ARG A 11 -13.40 -18.42 -19.77
CA ARG A 11 -13.76 -19.69 -19.11
C ARG A 11 -15.23 -19.76 -18.71
N GLY A 12 -16.02 -18.71 -18.97
CA GLY A 12 -17.43 -18.63 -18.55
C GLY A 12 -17.64 -18.49 -17.04
N VAL A 13 -16.58 -18.19 -16.28
CA VAL A 13 -16.63 -18.00 -14.82
C VAL A 13 -17.09 -16.58 -14.46
N MET A 14 -16.97 -15.64 -15.39
CA MET A 14 -17.36 -14.24 -15.22
C MET A 14 -18.20 -13.78 -16.41
N VAL A 15 -19.29 -13.06 -16.12
CA VAL A 15 -20.14 -12.45 -17.15
C VAL A 15 -19.45 -11.20 -17.73
N PRO A 16 -19.52 -10.94 -19.05
CA PRO A 16 -18.89 -9.76 -19.65
C PRO A 16 -19.29 -8.42 -19.01
N THR A 17 -20.55 -8.28 -18.56
CA THR A 17 -21.01 -7.08 -17.86
C THR A 17 -20.26 -6.87 -16.53
N ASP A 18 -20.05 -7.93 -15.76
CA ASP A 18 -19.30 -7.88 -14.50
C ASP A 18 -17.83 -7.50 -14.75
N PHE A 19 -17.25 -7.98 -15.87
CA PHE A 19 -15.91 -7.58 -16.28
C PHE A 19 -15.83 -6.07 -16.54
N HIS A 20 -16.77 -5.51 -17.30
CA HIS A 20 -16.79 -4.07 -17.61
C HIS A 20 -16.98 -3.21 -16.35
N ASN A 21 -17.87 -3.61 -15.45
CA ASN A 21 -18.09 -2.90 -14.18
C ASN A 21 -16.81 -2.91 -13.31
N LYS A 22 -16.21 -4.09 -13.11
CA LYS A 22 -14.96 -4.21 -12.34
C LYS A 22 -13.80 -3.45 -12.99
N ARG A 23 -13.74 -3.39 -14.32
CA ARG A 23 -12.73 -2.60 -15.02
C ARG A 23 -12.94 -1.10 -14.82
N ALA A 24 -14.19 -0.62 -14.85
CA ALA A 24 -14.50 0.78 -14.58
C ALA A 24 -14.13 1.17 -13.15
N GLU A 25 -14.50 0.36 -12.15
CA GLU A 25 -14.11 0.56 -10.75
C GLU A 25 -12.58 0.60 -10.59
N MET A 26 -11.86 -0.31 -11.27
CA MET A 26 -10.40 -0.33 -11.25
C MET A 26 -9.81 0.95 -11.87
N MET A 27 -10.35 1.42 -12.99
CA MET A 27 -9.90 2.67 -13.62
C MET A 27 -10.15 3.89 -12.75
N GLU A 28 -11.29 3.95 -12.07
CA GLU A 28 -11.61 5.04 -11.15
C GLU A 28 -10.70 5.04 -9.92
N ALA A 29 -10.44 3.87 -9.33
CA ALA A 29 -9.48 3.72 -8.24
C ALA A 29 -8.07 4.16 -8.67
N LEU A 30 -7.64 3.77 -9.88
CA LEU A 30 -6.37 4.23 -10.46
C LEU A 30 -6.34 5.74 -10.67
N ALA A 31 -7.44 6.34 -11.15
CA ALA A 31 -7.54 7.78 -11.39
C ALA A 31 -7.47 8.61 -10.09
N SER A 32 -7.97 8.07 -8.97
CA SER A 32 -7.85 8.72 -7.66
C SER A 32 -6.40 8.86 -7.17
N GLY A 33 -5.51 7.98 -7.62
CA GLY A 33 -4.13 7.88 -7.11
C GLY A 33 -4.01 7.37 -5.67
N VAL A 34 -5.13 7.02 -5.01
CA VAL A 34 -5.16 6.56 -3.61
C VAL A 34 -5.20 5.03 -3.55
N ASP A 35 -4.48 4.42 -2.61
CA ASP A 35 -4.57 2.99 -2.34
C ASP A 35 -5.95 2.63 -1.78
N ASP A 36 -6.55 1.55 -2.28
CA ASP A 36 -7.90 1.14 -1.90
C ASP A 36 -7.99 0.54 -0.49
N GLY A 37 -6.85 0.33 0.18
CA GLY A 37 -6.75 -0.16 1.54
C GLY A 37 -7.15 -1.62 1.71
N ARG A 38 -7.51 -2.36 0.65
CA ARG A 38 -7.97 -3.76 0.75
C ARG A 38 -6.90 -4.71 1.26
N THR A 39 -5.64 -4.30 1.16
CA THR A 39 -4.45 -5.05 1.61
C THR A 39 -3.82 -4.46 2.88
N ARG A 40 -4.48 -3.48 3.50
CA ARG A 40 -4.01 -2.78 4.70
C ARG A 40 -4.41 -3.52 5.98
N THR A 41 -3.52 -3.61 6.94
CA THR A 41 -3.78 -4.10 8.30
C THR A 41 -3.24 -3.11 9.31
N GLN A 42 -4.12 -2.61 10.18
CA GLN A 42 -3.79 -1.58 11.17
C GLN A 42 -3.58 -2.19 12.57
N GLY A 43 -2.94 -1.45 13.47
CA GLY A 43 -2.82 -1.81 14.88
C GLY A 43 -1.80 -2.91 15.20
N VAL A 44 -0.94 -3.27 14.24
CA VAL A 44 0.12 -4.29 14.43
C VAL A 44 1.03 -3.90 15.59
N LEU A 45 1.47 -2.63 15.63
CA LEU A 45 2.36 -2.13 16.67
C LEU A 45 1.67 -2.07 18.03
N GLY A 46 0.39 -1.70 18.07
CA GLY A 46 -0.42 -1.75 19.29
C GLY A 46 -0.57 -3.18 19.84
N ALA A 47 -0.80 -4.17 18.98
CA ALA A 47 -0.87 -5.56 19.37
C ALA A 47 0.48 -6.08 19.90
N LEU A 48 1.58 -5.75 19.21
CA LEU A 48 2.94 -6.10 19.66
C LEU A 48 3.27 -5.45 21.00
N TYR A 49 2.91 -4.18 21.20
CA TYR A 49 3.08 -3.49 22.47
C TYR A 49 2.38 -4.22 23.62
N VAL A 50 1.11 -4.60 23.44
CA VAL A 50 0.36 -5.36 24.44
C VAL A 50 0.99 -6.73 24.71
N TYR A 51 1.42 -7.43 23.67
CA TYR A 51 2.07 -8.73 23.79
C TYR A 51 3.36 -8.66 24.60
N TYR A 52 4.28 -7.76 24.24
CA TYR A 52 5.55 -7.62 24.95
C TYR A 52 5.37 -7.11 26.39
N GLN A 53 4.32 -6.34 26.66
CA GLN A 53 4.01 -5.85 28.00
C GLN A 53 3.45 -6.93 28.93
N ARG A 54 2.74 -7.94 28.39
CA ARG A 54 1.93 -8.88 29.19
C ARG A 54 2.35 -10.33 29.10
N GLU A 55 2.87 -10.76 27.96
CA GLU A 55 3.03 -12.17 27.63
C GLU A 55 4.49 -12.59 27.44
N ALA A 56 5.32 -11.74 26.83
CA ALA A 56 6.72 -12.06 26.59
C ALA A 56 7.50 -12.22 27.91
N ARG A 57 8.20 -13.34 28.08
CA ARG A 57 8.95 -13.67 29.31
C ARG A 57 10.46 -13.75 29.10
N ASP A 58 10.88 -13.73 27.84
CA ASP A 58 12.22 -13.95 27.33
C ASP A 58 12.81 -12.70 26.67
N CYS A 59 12.13 -11.55 26.77
CA CYS A 59 12.59 -10.27 26.26
C CYS A 59 12.79 -9.28 27.42
N VAL A 60 14.03 -8.80 27.61
CA VAL A 60 14.33 -7.77 28.63
C VAL A 60 13.91 -6.39 28.14
N HIS A 61 14.22 -6.06 26.89
CA HIS A 61 13.88 -4.80 26.25
C HIS A 61 13.53 -5.01 24.77
N VAL A 62 12.46 -4.35 24.34
CA VAL A 62 12.05 -4.27 22.93
C VAL A 62 11.88 -2.80 22.57
N TRP A 63 12.31 -2.43 21.37
CA TRP A 63 12.11 -1.10 20.81
C TRP A 63 11.23 -1.25 19.58
N LEU A 64 10.06 -0.62 19.63
CA LEU A 64 9.10 -0.62 18.53
C LEU A 64 9.20 0.72 17.77
N SER A 65 8.94 0.69 16.47
CA SER A 65 8.76 1.91 15.69
C SER A 65 7.51 2.68 16.14
N ALA A 66 7.31 3.87 15.59
CA ALA A 66 6.01 4.53 15.64
C ALA A 66 4.93 3.67 14.95
N ASP A 67 3.66 3.98 15.23
CA ASP A 67 2.52 3.24 14.71
C ASP A 67 2.57 3.16 13.19
N THR A 68 2.47 1.94 12.65
CA THR A 68 2.71 1.60 11.24
C THR A 68 1.62 0.66 10.77
N ASP A 69 1.00 0.96 9.64
CA ASP A 69 0.07 0.04 9.00
C ASP A 69 0.87 -0.92 8.12
N HIS A 70 0.47 -2.19 8.11
CA HIS A 70 1.01 -3.18 7.21
C HIS A 70 0.24 -3.16 5.88
N PHE A 71 0.96 -3.15 4.75
CA PHE A 71 0.38 -3.28 3.41
C PHE A 71 0.94 -4.53 2.73
N CYS A 72 0.08 -5.51 2.42
CA CYS A 72 0.50 -6.70 1.69
C CYS A 72 0.34 -6.53 0.17
N SER A 73 0.94 -7.43 -0.62
CA SER A 73 0.71 -7.42 -2.06
C SER A 73 -0.72 -7.85 -2.43
N SER A 74 -1.30 -7.13 -3.39
CA SER A 74 -2.53 -7.52 -4.09
C SER A 74 -2.21 -8.42 -5.29
N GLU A 75 -3.24 -8.94 -5.94
CA GLU A 75 -3.09 -9.65 -7.23
C GLU A 75 -2.51 -8.79 -8.36
N GLY A 76 -2.55 -7.46 -8.22
CA GLY A 76 -1.93 -6.53 -9.17
C GLY A 76 -0.41 -6.48 -9.07
N ASP A 77 0.12 -6.66 -7.86
CA ASP A 77 1.52 -6.38 -7.54
C ASP A 77 2.29 -7.57 -6.92
N LYS A 78 1.63 -8.71 -6.77
CA LYS A 78 2.24 -9.94 -6.28
C LYS A 78 3.45 -10.34 -7.14
N GLY A 79 4.58 -10.53 -6.47
CA GLY A 79 5.84 -10.94 -7.09
C GLY A 79 6.78 -9.81 -7.49
N TRP A 80 6.36 -8.54 -7.41
CA TRP A 80 7.19 -7.39 -7.79
C TRP A 80 6.95 -6.10 -6.97
N GLY A 81 5.81 -6.00 -6.28
CA GLY A 81 5.36 -4.78 -5.61
C GLY A 81 6.02 -4.45 -4.27
N CYS A 82 6.95 -5.28 -3.78
CA CYS A 82 7.43 -5.20 -2.40
C CYS A 82 8.05 -3.84 -2.03
N GLY A 83 8.82 -3.22 -2.94
CA GLY A 83 9.39 -1.89 -2.70
C GLY A 83 8.32 -0.82 -2.49
N TYR A 84 7.28 -0.83 -3.31
CA TYR A 84 6.16 0.09 -3.20
C TYR A 84 5.34 -0.14 -1.93
N ARG A 85 5.08 -1.41 -1.57
CA ARG A 85 4.37 -1.75 -0.32
C ARG A 85 5.17 -1.33 0.91
N ASN A 86 6.49 -1.51 0.90
CA ASN A 86 7.36 -1.03 1.97
C ASN A 86 7.35 0.49 2.09
N PHE A 87 7.35 1.21 0.96
CA PHE A 87 7.18 2.67 0.94
C PHE A 87 5.84 3.08 1.56
N GLN A 88 4.73 2.41 1.21
CA GLN A 88 3.41 2.67 1.80
C GLN A 88 3.40 2.46 3.33
N MET A 89 4.06 1.40 3.83
CA MET A 89 4.19 1.15 5.28
C MET A 89 4.94 2.29 5.96
N LEU A 90 6.12 2.67 5.45
CA LEU A 90 6.90 3.79 5.98
C LEU A 90 6.10 5.10 5.98
N LEU A 91 5.46 5.41 4.85
CA LEU A 91 4.65 6.62 4.70
C LEU A 91 3.50 6.67 5.71
N SER A 92 2.84 5.53 5.96
CA SER A 92 1.76 5.47 6.96
C SER A 92 2.24 5.85 8.36
N SER A 93 3.48 5.50 8.71
CA SER A 93 4.10 5.90 9.98
C SER A 93 4.42 7.38 10.00
N LEU A 94 5.01 7.91 8.93
CA LEU A 94 5.39 9.32 8.83
C LEU A 94 4.16 10.23 8.91
N GLN A 95 3.06 9.88 8.24
CA GLN A 95 1.81 10.65 8.26
C GLN A 95 1.21 10.81 9.68
N ARG A 96 1.53 9.90 10.61
CA ARG A 96 1.08 9.98 12.02
C ARG A 96 2.06 10.69 12.95
N MET A 97 3.23 11.08 12.45
CA MET A 97 4.27 11.71 13.25
C MET A 97 4.19 13.23 13.11
N GLU A 98 4.08 13.92 14.24
CA GLU A 98 3.91 15.38 14.32
C GLU A 98 4.85 16.17 13.39
N PRO A 99 6.17 15.86 13.29
CA PRO A 99 7.09 16.60 12.43
C PRO A 99 6.76 16.59 10.93
N TYR A 100 5.94 15.64 10.46
CA TYR A 100 5.64 15.45 9.05
C TYR A 100 4.19 15.81 8.69
N THR A 101 3.35 16.16 9.67
CA THR A 101 1.93 16.50 9.43
C THR A 101 1.73 17.73 8.55
N THR A 102 2.73 18.62 8.50
CA THR A 102 2.69 19.85 7.68
C THR A 102 3.11 19.64 6.23
N CYS A 103 3.88 18.59 5.93
CA CYS A 103 4.38 18.30 4.58
C CYS A 103 3.71 17.09 3.93
N LEU A 104 3.07 16.21 4.71
CA LEU A 104 2.35 15.04 4.23
C LEU A 104 0.85 15.21 4.54
N SER A 105 0.00 15.03 3.53
CA SER A 105 -1.44 14.98 3.74
C SER A 105 -1.80 13.75 4.56
N GLU A 106 -2.58 13.94 5.63
CA GLU A 106 -3.10 12.84 6.44
C GLU A 106 -4.10 11.99 5.64
N GLY A 107 -3.97 10.66 5.76
CA GLY A 107 -5.05 9.72 5.45
C GLY A 107 -5.07 9.12 4.05
N SER A 108 -4.35 9.65 3.07
CA SER A 108 -4.28 9.09 1.71
C SER A 108 -2.90 8.53 1.40
N VAL A 109 -2.76 7.21 1.57
CA VAL A 109 -1.58 6.49 1.08
C VAL A 109 -1.73 6.32 -0.43
N PRO A 110 -0.74 6.67 -1.26
CA PRO A 110 -0.82 6.57 -2.71
C PRO A 110 -0.87 5.10 -3.16
N SER A 111 -1.63 4.83 -4.22
CA SER A 111 -1.61 3.52 -4.89
C SER A 111 -0.25 3.27 -5.53
N ILE A 112 0.09 2.02 -5.86
CA ILE A 112 1.37 1.69 -6.50
C ILE A 112 1.62 2.50 -7.78
N PRO A 113 0.66 2.63 -8.72
CA PRO A 113 0.85 3.46 -9.90
C PRO A 113 1.10 4.93 -9.57
N GLN A 114 0.46 5.45 -8.53
CA GLN A 114 0.72 6.82 -8.08
C GLN A 114 2.15 6.96 -7.51
N VAL A 115 2.65 5.96 -6.77
CA VAL A 115 4.05 5.95 -6.33
C VAL A 115 5.02 5.92 -7.52
N GLN A 116 4.71 5.17 -8.57
CA GLN A 116 5.51 5.17 -9.81
C GLN A 116 5.55 6.56 -10.45
N VAL A 117 4.41 7.24 -10.57
CA VAL A 117 4.33 8.62 -11.07
C VAL A 117 5.14 9.59 -10.21
N LEU A 118 5.13 9.44 -8.88
CA LEU A 118 5.93 10.27 -7.97
C LEU A 118 7.43 10.06 -8.17
N ILE A 119 7.88 8.81 -8.35
CA ILE A 119 9.28 8.48 -8.64
C ILE A 119 9.71 9.07 -9.99
N GLU A 120 8.89 8.91 -11.04
CA GLU A 120 9.14 9.51 -12.35
C GLU A 120 9.10 11.05 -12.32
N GLY A 121 8.31 11.63 -11.42
CA GLY A 121 8.34 13.06 -11.11
C GLY A 121 9.70 13.49 -10.56
N ALA A 122 10.18 12.81 -9.52
CA ALA A 122 11.48 13.07 -8.92
C ALA A 122 12.64 12.97 -9.94
N TRP A 123 12.62 11.96 -10.81
CA TRP A 123 13.62 11.84 -11.89
C TRP A 123 13.58 13.02 -12.87
N ARG A 124 12.38 13.47 -13.26
CA ARG A 124 12.24 14.66 -14.12
C ARG A 124 12.73 15.94 -13.47
N GLU A 125 12.71 16.00 -12.13
CA GLU A 125 13.27 17.11 -11.34
C GLU A 125 14.80 17.02 -11.17
N GLY A 126 15.44 15.96 -11.69
CA GLY A 126 16.89 15.78 -11.69
C GLY A 126 17.43 14.97 -10.51
N LEU A 127 16.56 14.35 -9.70
CA LEU A 127 16.99 13.37 -8.70
C LEU A 127 17.46 12.10 -9.40
N ASP A 128 18.64 11.62 -9.02
CA ASP A 128 19.22 10.33 -9.46
C ASP A 128 19.08 10.04 -10.97
N PRO A 129 19.75 10.82 -11.86
CA PRO A 129 19.63 10.65 -13.32
C PRO A 129 20.26 9.35 -13.85
N GLN A 130 20.99 8.61 -13.02
CA GLN A 130 21.53 7.30 -13.37
C GLN A 130 20.53 6.16 -13.10
N GLY A 131 19.51 6.45 -12.28
CA GLY A 131 18.53 5.49 -11.74
C GLY A 131 17.88 4.55 -12.74
#